data_AF-A0A430UNP6-F1
#
_entry.id   AF-A0A430UNP6-F1
#
_cell.length_a   1.000
_cell.length_b   1.000
_cell.length_c   1.000
_cell.angle_alpha   90.00
_cell.angle_beta   90.00
_cell.angle_gamma   90.00
#
_symmetry.space_group_name_H-M   'P 1'
#
loop_
_entity.id
_entity.type
_entity.pdbx_description
1 polymer ?
#
loop_
_entity_poly.entity_id
_entity_poly.type
_entity_poly.pdbx_seq_one_letter_code
_entity_poly.pdbx_strand_id
1 'polypeptide(L)'
;MDTFQELAEKGEEALLKAPEVVANLRPPEPKRLRRSRVGIDRATGAARRGILFTEELLFPDPKTPYALYVLGEPPFDLGKALAFVGEMGFGGGASRGLGRFRVEGPLEAELPEAKEPQAYATLAPGPLEGALYYEVEPYLGRLGGGYAYMGNPFKRPYLRTREGSLYRDGGAKALLEVTPKDPPEEGVRVYEILQVFPLGVRV
;
A
#
# COMPACT_ATOMS: atom_id res chain seq x y z
N MET A 1 20.81 6.74 2.02
CA MET A 1 20.54 6.03 3.30
C MET A 1 20.95 6.89 4.48
N ASP A 2 22.06 7.64 4.40
CA ASP A 2 22.62 8.45 5.48
C ASP A 2 21.61 9.40 6.15
N THR A 3 20.82 10.17 5.39
CA THR A 3 19.78 11.05 5.97
C THR A 3 18.75 10.27 6.79
N PHE A 4 18.30 9.10 6.31
CA PHE A 4 17.34 8.28 7.05
C PHE A 4 17.98 7.64 8.29
N GLN A 5 19.26 7.28 8.21
CA GLN A 5 20.00 6.79 9.37
C GLN A 5 20.12 7.88 10.45
N GLU A 6 20.42 9.12 10.05
CA GLU A 6 20.46 10.25 10.97
C GLU A 6 19.08 10.57 11.55
N LEU A 7 18.02 10.48 10.74
CA LEU A 7 16.63 10.65 11.18
C LEU A 7 16.25 9.59 12.21
N ALA A 8 16.62 8.32 12.00
CA ALA A 8 16.35 7.26 12.95
C ALA A 8 17.07 7.50 14.29
N GLU A 9 18.28 8.08 14.27
CA GLU A 9 19.09 8.32 15.48
C GLU A 9 18.76 9.62 16.21
N LYS A 10 18.44 10.69 15.49
CA LYS A 10 18.34 12.07 16.01
C LYS A 10 16.95 12.68 15.87
N GLY A 11 15.99 11.97 15.27
CA GLY A 11 14.66 12.50 14.99
C GLY A 11 14.65 13.67 14.00
N GLU A 12 13.61 14.50 14.07
CA GLU A 12 13.34 15.57 13.09
C GLU A 12 14.47 16.61 12.98
N GLU A 13 15.33 16.77 14.00
CA GLU A 13 16.49 17.68 13.93
C GLU A 13 17.45 17.32 12.79
N ALA A 14 17.53 16.04 12.40
CA ALA A 14 18.30 15.60 11.25
C ALA A 14 17.82 16.23 9.93
N LEU A 15 16.51 16.50 9.81
CA LEU A 15 15.92 17.07 8.60
C LEU A 15 16.33 18.52 8.36
N LEU A 16 16.70 19.27 9.41
CA LEU A 16 17.12 20.67 9.28
C LEU A 16 18.39 20.85 8.43
N LYS A 17 19.24 19.82 8.40
CA LYS A 17 20.53 19.83 7.67
C LYS A 17 20.57 18.80 6.55
N ALA A 18 19.50 18.02 6.38
CA ALA A 18 19.41 16.99 5.37
C ALA A 18 19.59 17.60 3.96
N PRO A 19 20.54 17.10 3.15
CA PRO A 19 20.76 17.60 1.80
C PRO A 19 19.49 17.60 0.95
N GLU A 20 18.63 16.59 1.13
CA GLU A 20 17.36 16.47 0.41
C GLU A 20 16.38 17.60 0.75
N VAL A 21 16.33 18.02 2.01
CA VAL A 21 15.47 19.12 2.47
C VAL A 21 16.05 20.46 2.03
N VAL A 22 17.36 20.67 2.24
CA VAL A 22 18.06 21.91 1.86
C VAL A 22 18.00 22.15 0.34
N ALA A 23 18.17 21.10 -0.45
CA ALA A 23 18.05 21.16 -1.91
C ALA A 23 16.59 21.10 -2.41
N ASN A 24 15.61 21.03 -1.50
CA ASN A 24 14.17 20.93 -1.79
C ASN A 24 13.88 19.81 -2.82
N LEU A 25 14.56 18.67 -2.66
CA LEU A 25 14.31 17.50 -3.47
C LEU A 25 12.93 16.95 -3.14
N ARG A 26 12.21 16.56 -4.18
CA ARG A 26 10.92 15.89 -4.05
C ARG A 26 11.05 14.44 -4.44
N PRO A 27 10.32 13.52 -3.76
CA PRO A 27 10.25 12.16 -4.22
C PRO A 27 9.71 12.13 -5.67
N PRO A 28 10.15 11.17 -6.48
CA PRO A 28 9.65 11.02 -7.85
C PRO A 28 8.14 10.74 -7.81
N GLU A 29 7.35 11.70 -8.29
CA GLU A 29 5.90 11.54 -8.36
C GLU A 29 5.49 10.91 -9.69
N PRO A 30 4.60 9.90 -9.69
CA PRO A 30 4.04 9.37 -10.93
C PRO A 30 3.22 10.46 -11.63
N LYS A 31 3.31 10.50 -12.96
CA LYS A 31 2.47 11.40 -13.77
C LYS A 31 1.01 11.00 -13.62
N ARG A 32 0.16 11.97 -13.30
CA ARG A 32 -1.29 11.74 -13.20
C ARG A 32 -1.97 12.08 -14.52
N LEU A 33 -2.80 11.18 -15.00
CA LEU A 33 -3.67 11.40 -16.16
C LEU A 33 -5.11 11.17 -15.75
N ARG A 34 -5.93 12.22 -15.88
CA ARG A 34 -7.36 12.14 -15.72
C ARG A 34 -8.00 11.86 -17.08
N ARG A 35 -8.66 10.70 -17.23
CA ARG A 35 -9.33 10.30 -18.48
C ARG A 35 -10.82 10.14 -18.27
N SER A 36 -11.61 10.81 -19.11
CA SER A 36 -13.05 10.56 -19.21
C SER A 36 -13.33 9.32 -20.08
N ARG A 37 -14.24 8.47 -19.63
CA ARG A 37 -14.72 7.30 -20.36
C ARG A 37 -16.23 7.34 -20.50
N VAL A 38 -16.72 6.98 -21.67
CA VAL A 38 -18.14 6.85 -21.98
C VAL A 38 -18.47 5.41 -22.31
N GLY A 39 -19.62 4.92 -21.87
CA GLY A 39 -20.18 3.64 -22.32
C GLY A 39 -20.77 3.81 -23.72
N ILE A 40 -20.54 2.84 -24.60
CA ILE A 40 -21.12 2.84 -25.95
C ILE A 40 -22.24 1.80 -25.99
N ASP A 41 -23.40 2.21 -26.47
CA ASP A 41 -24.50 1.30 -26.79
C ASP A 41 -24.14 0.54 -28.07
N ARG A 42 -24.10 -0.80 -27.98
CA ARG A 42 -23.66 -1.65 -29.11
C ARG A 42 -24.67 -1.73 -30.25
N ALA A 43 -25.95 -1.49 -29.98
CA ALA A 43 -26.98 -1.53 -31.02
C ALA A 43 -27.00 -0.24 -31.84
N THR A 44 -26.73 0.90 -31.20
CA THR A 44 -26.83 2.22 -31.85
C THR A 44 -25.47 2.86 -32.18
N GLY A 45 -24.38 2.38 -31.58
CA GLY A 45 -23.05 3.01 -31.66
C GLY A 45 -22.96 4.35 -30.92
N ALA A 46 -24.05 4.79 -30.28
CA ALA A 46 -24.13 6.07 -29.59
C ALA A 46 -23.63 5.97 -28.14
N ALA A 47 -23.39 7.13 -27.52
CA ALA A 47 -23.10 7.21 -26.09
C ALA A 47 -24.28 6.68 -25.26
N ARG A 48 -24.01 5.71 -24.40
CA ARG A 48 -25.00 5.16 -23.48
C ARG A 48 -25.22 6.12 -22.32
N ARG A 49 -26.47 6.57 -22.17
CA ARG A 49 -26.88 7.47 -21.09
C ARG A 49 -26.55 6.88 -19.72
N GLY A 50 -26.03 7.72 -18.82
CA GLY A 50 -25.69 7.33 -17.45
C GLY A 50 -24.35 6.61 -17.29
N ILE A 51 -23.59 6.40 -18.38
CA ILE A 51 -22.27 5.78 -18.34
C ILE A 51 -21.22 6.78 -18.83
N LEU A 52 -21.01 7.83 -18.06
CA LEU A 52 -19.86 8.73 -18.19
C LEU A 52 -19.16 8.74 -16.83
N PHE A 53 -17.89 8.37 -16.82
CA PHE A 53 -17.09 8.39 -15.60
C PHE A 53 -15.68 8.86 -15.88
N THR A 54 -15.03 9.39 -14.87
CA THR A 54 -13.63 9.75 -14.91
C THR A 54 -12.82 8.67 -14.22
N GLU A 55 -11.68 8.34 -14.81
CA GLU A 55 -10.64 7.51 -14.22
C GLU A 55 -9.37 8.36 -14.03
N GLU A 56 -8.75 8.26 -12.86
CA GLU A 56 -7.40 8.77 -12.63
C GLU A 56 -6.40 7.62 -12.81
N LEU A 57 -5.37 7.87 -13.61
CA LEU A 57 -4.31 6.93 -13.91
C LEU A 57 -2.99 7.49 -13.40
N LEU A 58 -2.21 6.63 -12.75
CA LEU A 58 -0.84 6.94 -12.36
C LEU A 58 0.12 6.28 -13.35
N PHE A 59 1.05 7.08 -13.88
CA PHE A 59 2.11 6.64 -14.78
C PHE A 59 3.46 6.88 -14.09
N PRO A 60 3.99 5.87 -13.38
CA PRO A 60 5.34 5.93 -12.83
C PRO A 60 6.39 6.15 -13.93
N ASP A 61 7.50 6.79 -13.59
CA ASP A 61 8.64 6.87 -14.51
C ASP A 61 9.23 5.47 -14.69
N PRO A 62 9.28 4.91 -15.91
CA PRO A 62 9.84 3.59 -16.15
C PRO A 62 11.33 3.47 -15.80
N LYS A 63 12.04 4.59 -15.63
CA LYS A 63 13.45 4.62 -15.21
C LYS A 63 13.61 4.66 -13.68
N THR A 64 12.53 4.82 -12.94
CA THR A 64 12.53 4.87 -11.47
C THR A 64 11.98 3.57 -10.92
N PRO A 65 12.84 2.64 -10.46
CA PRO A 65 12.37 1.42 -9.81
C PRO A 65 11.72 1.76 -8.46
N TYR A 66 10.71 0.99 -8.09
CA TYR A 66 10.10 1.03 -6.76
C TYR A 66 10.62 -0.13 -5.92
N ALA A 67 11.03 0.16 -4.69
CA ALA A 67 11.39 -0.87 -3.74
C ALA A 67 10.14 -1.48 -3.10
N LEU A 68 10.11 -2.80 -3.00
CA LEU A 68 9.14 -3.54 -2.20
C LEU A 68 9.88 -4.20 -1.05
N TYR A 69 9.54 -3.80 0.17
CA TYR A 69 10.06 -4.43 1.38
C TYR A 69 9.07 -5.48 1.88
N VAL A 70 9.60 -6.60 2.33
CA VAL A 70 8.80 -7.76 2.76
C VAL A 70 9.27 -8.17 4.13
N LEU A 71 8.33 -8.35 5.04
CA LEU A 71 8.60 -8.77 6.41
C LEU A 71 8.29 -10.26 6.56
N GLY A 72 9.27 -11.00 7.10
CA GLY A 72 9.14 -12.43 7.38
C GLY A 72 9.33 -13.34 6.15
N GLU A 73 9.21 -14.64 6.39
CA GLU A 73 9.36 -15.66 5.35
C GLU A 73 7.99 -16.15 4.87
N PRO A 74 7.64 -15.98 3.57
CA PRO A 74 6.39 -16.47 3.04
C PRO A 74 6.43 -18.00 2.85
N PRO A 75 5.29 -18.70 3.02
CA PRO A 75 5.21 -20.15 2.83
C PRO A 75 5.20 -20.57 1.34
N PHE A 76 5.57 -19.67 0.42
CA PHE A 76 5.57 -19.87 -1.03
C PHE A 76 6.71 -19.10 -1.69
N ASP A 77 7.02 -19.44 -2.94
CA ASP A 77 8.03 -18.73 -3.74
C ASP A 77 7.53 -17.32 -4.09
N LEU A 78 7.95 -16.34 -3.27
CA LEU A 78 7.51 -14.95 -3.39
C LEU A 78 7.91 -14.32 -4.72
N GLY A 79 9.10 -14.62 -5.23
CA GLY A 79 9.58 -14.10 -6.50
C GLY A 79 8.68 -14.52 -7.65
N LYS A 80 8.32 -15.81 -7.71
CA LYS A 80 7.37 -16.32 -8.71
C LYS A 80 5.97 -15.75 -8.53
N ALA A 81 5.49 -15.64 -7.29
CA ALA A 81 4.18 -15.07 -7.01
C ALA A 81 4.08 -13.60 -7.46
N LEU A 82 5.09 -12.79 -7.14
CA LEU A 82 5.15 -11.39 -7.55
C LEU A 82 5.31 -11.25 -9.07
N ALA A 83 6.12 -12.10 -9.72
CA ALA A 83 6.26 -12.10 -11.17
C ALA A 83 4.91 -12.40 -11.86
N PHE A 84 4.18 -13.41 -11.37
CA PHE A 84 2.84 -13.72 -11.87
C PHE A 84 1.87 -12.55 -11.70
N VAL A 85 1.86 -11.90 -10.52
CA VAL A 85 1.04 -10.69 -10.30
C VAL A 85 1.45 -9.56 -11.24
N GLY A 86 2.74 -9.36 -11.48
CA GLY A 86 3.28 -8.35 -12.38
C GLY A 86 2.85 -8.54 -13.84
N GLU A 87 2.76 -9.78 -14.31
CA GLU A 87 2.28 -10.12 -15.66
C GLU A 87 0.77 -9.90 -15.80
N MET A 88 0.00 -10.34 -14.80
CA MET A 88 -1.46 -10.23 -14.79
C MET A 88 -1.96 -8.80 -14.56
N GLY A 89 -1.16 -7.99 -13.84
CA GLY A 89 -1.50 -6.64 -13.41
C GLY A 89 -2.09 -6.62 -12.00
N PHE A 90 -1.62 -5.69 -11.17
CA PHE A 90 -2.09 -5.48 -9.81
C PHE A 90 -3.17 -4.37 -9.73
N GLY A 91 -4.21 -4.63 -8.93
CA GLY A 91 -5.24 -3.65 -8.60
C GLY A 91 -6.30 -3.41 -9.68
N GLY A 92 -6.95 -2.24 -9.59
CA GLY A 92 -8.07 -1.87 -10.45
C GLY A 92 -7.66 -1.71 -11.91
N GLY A 93 -8.37 -2.40 -12.83
CA GLY A 93 -8.13 -2.27 -14.26
C GLY A 93 -7.02 -3.16 -14.83
N ALA A 94 -6.55 -4.16 -14.08
CA ALA A 94 -5.66 -5.21 -14.58
C ALA A 94 -6.16 -5.84 -15.90
N SER A 95 -7.47 -6.09 -16.02
CA SER A 95 -8.11 -6.60 -17.25
C SER A 95 -7.99 -5.68 -18.48
N ARG A 96 -7.60 -4.42 -18.28
CA ARG A 96 -7.32 -3.43 -19.34
C ARG A 96 -5.83 -3.15 -19.50
N GLY A 97 -4.97 -3.96 -18.88
CA GLY A 97 -3.51 -3.87 -18.94
C GLY A 97 -2.86 -2.90 -17.94
N LEU A 98 -3.61 -2.42 -16.94
CA LEU A 98 -3.04 -1.55 -15.89
C LEU A 98 -2.34 -2.37 -14.80
N GLY A 99 -1.47 -1.72 -14.03
CA GLY A 99 -0.84 -2.31 -12.84
C GLY A 99 0.21 -3.39 -13.13
N ARG A 100 0.69 -3.49 -14.37
CA ARG A 100 1.77 -4.41 -14.74
C ARG A 100 3.11 -3.88 -14.26
N PHE A 101 3.98 -4.79 -13.82
CA PHE A 101 5.33 -4.47 -13.38
C PHE A 101 6.26 -5.67 -13.60
N ARG A 102 7.56 -5.41 -13.53
CA ARG A 102 8.60 -6.44 -13.50
C ARG A 102 9.24 -6.45 -12.12
N VAL A 103 9.55 -7.64 -11.63
CA VAL A 103 10.31 -7.81 -10.39
C VAL A 103 11.79 -7.87 -10.74
N GLU A 104 12.58 -6.98 -10.12
CA GLU A 104 14.04 -6.98 -10.15
C GLU A 104 14.51 -7.26 -8.72
N GLY A 105 15.08 -8.44 -8.47
CA GLY A 105 15.49 -8.86 -7.14
C GLY A 105 15.51 -10.38 -6.94
N PRO A 106 15.77 -10.87 -5.72
CA PRO A 106 15.93 -10.07 -4.49
C PRO A 106 17.20 -9.22 -4.50
N LEU A 107 17.12 -8.02 -3.93
CA LEU A 107 18.25 -7.15 -3.63
C LEU A 107 18.36 -7.06 -2.11
N GLU A 108 19.53 -7.36 -1.58
CA GLU A 108 19.78 -7.16 -0.15
C GLU A 108 19.80 -5.65 0.14
N ALA A 109 19.07 -5.25 1.17
CA ALA A 109 19.03 -3.88 1.65
C ALA A 109 18.99 -3.88 3.17
N GLU A 110 19.92 -3.15 3.77
CA GLU A 110 19.85 -2.83 5.19
C GLU A 110 18.93 -1.64 5.39
N LEU A 111 18.00 -1.75 6.34
CA LEU A 111 17.13 -0.65 6.72
C LEU A 111 17.88 0.29 7.68
N PRO A 112 17.69 1.60 7.57
CA PRO A 112 18.36 2.58 8.41
C PRO A 112 17.72 2.61 9.81
N GLU A 113 18.14 1.71 10.68
CA GLU A 113 17.65 1.60 12.05
C GLU A 113 18.60 2.26 13.06
N ALA A 114 18.04 2.84 14.12
CA ALA A 114 18.83 3.32 15.25
C ALA A 114 19.53 2.16 15.98
N LYS A 115 20.74 2.38 16.49
CA LYS A 115 21.52 1.35 17.21
C LYS A 115 20.83 0.83 18.48
N GLU A 116 20.11 1.70 19.16
CA GLU A 116 19.35 1.40 20.37
C GLU A 116 17.95 2.01 20.25
N PRO A 117 17.05 1.36 19.49
CA PRO A 117 15.74 1.90 19.21
C PRO A 117 14.88 1.92 20.49
N GLN A 118 14.17 3.02 20.70
CA GLN A 118 13.24 3.20 21.83
C GLN A 118 11.78 3.06 21.39
N ALA A 119 11.53 3.19 20.09
CA ALA A 119 10.26 2.97 19.44
C ALA A 119 10.46 2.46 18.01
N TYR A 120 9.36 2.13 17.35
CA TYR A 120 9.34 1.65 15.98
C TYR A 120 8.39 2.49 15.14
N ALA A 121 8.91 3.13 14.09
CA ALA A 121 8.10 3.73 13.05
C ALA A 121 7.65 2.65 12.08
N THR A 122 6.36 2.55 11.78
CA THR A 122 5.87 1.52 10.85
C THR A 122 6.02 1.94 9.39
N LEU A 123 6.59 1.10 8.53
CA LEU A 123 6.63 1.32 7.07
C LEU A 123 5.36 0.83 6.35
N ALA A 124 4.41 0.26 7.07
CA ALA A 124 3.12 -0.21 6.58
C ALA A 124 1.97 0.27 7.50
N PRO A 125 0.72 0.33 7.02
CA PRO A 125 -0.42 0.60 7.88
C PRO A 125 -0.53 -0.43 9.01
N GLY A 126 -0.68 0.04 10.24
CA GLY A 126 -0.62 -0.79 11.44
C GLY A 126 -1.92 -0.81 12.26
N PRO A 127 -1.97 -1.64 13.32
CA PRO A 127 -3.12 -1.72 14.22
C PRO A 127 -3.22 -0.50 15.13
N LEU A 128 -4.44 -0.06 15.49
CA LEU A 128 -4.59 1.02 16.47
C LEU A 128 -4.06 0.63 17.86
N GLU A 129 -4.14 -0.66 18.19
CA GLU A 129 -3.71 -1.17 19.48
C GLU A 129 -2.18 -1.21 19.57
N GLY A 130 -1.64 -0.62 20.65
CA GLY A 130 -0.20 -0.51 20.87
C GLY A 130 0.49 0.69 20.18
N ALA A 131 -0.25 1.48 19.39
CA ALA A 131 0.27 2.70 18.79
C ALA A 131 0.46 3.82 19.84
N LEU A 132 1.60 4.50 19.77
CA LEU A 132 2.00 5.59 20.69
C LEU A 132 1.67 6.97 20.11
N TYR A 133 2.11 7.21 18.88
CA TYR A 133 1.86 8.43 18.11
C TYR A 133 1.47 8.03 16.72
N TYR A 134 0.30 8.43 16.26
CA TYR A 134 -0.24 7.92 15.01
C TYR A 134 -1.22 8.89 14.37
N GLU A 135 -1.35 8.75 13.06
CA GLU A 135 -2.48 9.29 12.31
C GLU A 135 -3.41 8.14 11.95
N VAL A 136 -4.72 8.36 12.10
CA VAL A 136 -5.75 7.36 11.79
C VAL A 136 -6.23 7.53 10.35
N GLU A 137 -6.33 6.43 9.62
CA GLU A 137 -6.92 6.38 8.28
C GLU A 137 -8.11 5.41 8.25
N PRO A 138 -9.29 5.83 7.76
CA PRO A 138 -10.37 4.92 7.44
C PRO A 138 -10.07 4.16 6.15
N TYR A 139 -10.21 2.83 6.17
CA TYR A 139 -10.02 2.00 4.99
C TYR A 139 -11.33 1.34 4.55
N LEU A 140 -11.67 1.54 3.28
CA LEU A 140 -12.71 0.81 2.56
C LEU A 140 -12.09 0.19 1.31
N GLY A 141 -12.37 -1.10 1.10
CA GLY A 141 -11.88 -1.83 -0.06
C GLY A 141 -12.93 -2.79 -0.60
N ARG A 142 -12.84 -3.07 -1.91
CA ARG A 142 -13.59 -4.17 -2.52
C ARG A 142 -12.91 -5.50 -2.22
N LEU A 143 -13.69 -6.57 -2.19
CA LEU A 143 -13.20 -7.94 -2.26
C LEU A 143 -12.56 -8.18 -3.63
N GLY A 144 -11.51 -9.01 -3.65
CA GLY A 144 -10.80 -9.41 -4.86
C GLY A 144 -11.44 -10.63 -5.54
N GLY A 145 -10.92 -10.98 -6.72
CA GLY A 145 -11.30 -12.21 -7.44
C GLY A 145 -12.78 -12.26 -7.84
N GLY A 146 -13.39 -13.44 -7.74
CA GLY A 146 -14.81 -13.65 -8.10
C GLY A 146 -15.78 -12.82 -7.25
N TYR A 147 -15.43 -12.54 -5.99
CA TYR A 147 -16.26 -11.78 -5.07
C TYR A 147 -16.39 -10.28 -5.44
N ALA A 148 -15.48 -9.77 -6.28
CA ALA A 148 -15.57 -8.41 -6.79
C ALA A 148 -16.85 -8.15 -7.62
N TYR A 149 -17.46 -9.20 -8.18
CA TYR A 149 -18.59 -9.13 -9.11
C TYR A 149 -19.95 -9.48 -8.46
N MET A 150 -19.97 -9.73 -7.15
CA MET A 150 -21.19 -10.08 -6.41
C MET A 150 -21.99 -8.83 -5.98
N GLY A 151 -23.18 -9.05 -5.41
CA GLY A 151 -24.12 -7.98 -5.06
C GLY A 151 -23.55 -6.93 -4.10
N ASN A 152 -22.83 -7.36 -3.04
CA ASN A 152 -22.12 -6.46 -2.13
C ASN A 152 -20.62 -6.80 -2.08
N PRO A 153 -19.79 -6.17 -2.93
CA PRO A 153 -18.39 -6.52 -3.05
C PRO A 153 -17.49 -5.78 -2.06
N PHE A 154 -18.02 -5.19 -0.98
CA PHE A 154 -17.23 -4.33 -0.08
C PHE A 154 -16.95 -4.98 1.27
N LYS A 155 -15.68 -4.98 1.69
CA LYS A 155 -15.29 -5.34 3.06
C LYS A 155 -15.99 -4.43 4.07
N ARG A 156 -16.19 -4.92 5.30
CA ARG A 156 -16.58 -4.05 6.41
C ARG A 156 -15.49 -2.98 6.63
N PRO A 157 -15.84 -1.69 6.69
CA PRO A 157 -14.86 -0.64 6.90
C PRO A 157 -14.18 -0.77 8.27
N TYR A 158 -12.92 -0.36 8.35
CA TYR A 158 -12.14 -0.38 9.58
C TYR A 158 -11.17 0.81 9.62
N LEU A 159 -10.63 1.06 10.81
CA LEU A 159 -9.60 2.07 11.04
C LEU A 159 -8.24 1.38 11.16
N ARG A 160 -7.21 2.04 10.67
CA ARG A 160 -5.81 1.63 10.79
C ARG A 160 -4.92 2.85 11.03
N THR A 161 -3.71 2.65 11.52
CA THR A 161 -2.72 3.73 11.56
C THR A 161 -2.11 3.92 10.17
N ARG A 162 -1.68 5.13 9.85
CA ARG A 162 -0.87 5.40 8.65
C ARG A 162 0.57 4.91 8.81
N GLU A 163 1.26 4.74 7.69
CA GLU A 163 2.72 4.63 7.64
C GLU A 163 3.37 5.82 8.38
N GLY A 164 4.50 5.58 9.04
CA GLY A 164 5.18 6.54 9.90
C GLY A 164 4.67 6.60 11.35
N SER A 165 3.56 5.93 11.67
CA SER A 165 3.07 5.84 13.06
C SER A 165 4.05 5.08 13.97
N LEU A 166 4.11 5.46 15.24
CA LEU A 166 5.06 4.93 16.22
C LEU A 166 4.44 3.88 17.14
N TYR A 167 5.21 2.84 17.44
CA TYR A 167 4.85 1.74 18.33
C TYR A 167 5.95 1.47 19.35
N ARG A 168 5.56 0.95 20.51
CA ARG A 168 6.52 0.44 21.50
C ARG A 168 7.04 -0.95 21.13
N ASP A 169 6.17 -1.79 20.60
CA ASP A 169 6.47 -3.15 20.16
C ASP A 169 6.45 -3.21 18.63
N GLY A 170 7.61 -3.46 18.03
CA GLY A 170 7.74 -3.63 16.58
C GLY A 170 7.04 -4.87 16.02
N GLY A 171 6.63 -5.81 16.88
CA GLY A 171 5.88 -7.01 16.54
C GLY A 171 4.36 -6.86 16.60
N ALA A 172 3.84 -5.66 16.90
CA ALA A 172 2.41 -5.43 17.05
C ALA A 172 1.64 -5.80 15.77
N LYS A 173 0.57 -6.59 15.95
CA LYS A 173 -0.28 -7.07 14.86
C LYS A 173 -1.71 -7.30 15.32
N ALA A 174 -2.65 -7.16 14.40
CA ALA A 174 -4.05 -7.49 14.60
C ALA A 174 -4.60 -8.24 13.39
N LEU A 175 -5.41 -9.26 13.66
CA LEU A 175 -6.22 -9.94 12.66
C LEU A 175 -7.65 -9.42 12.79
N LEU A 176 -8.09 -8.62 11.83
CA LEU A 176 -9.42 -8.04 11.83
C LEU A 176 -10.37 -8.87 10.98
N GLU A 177 -11.50 -9.30 11.54
CA GLU A 177 -12.58 -9.85 10.75
C GLU A 177 -13.34 -8.70 10.07
N VAL A 178 -13.26 -8.64 8.75
CA VAL A 178 -13.83 -7.58 7.89
C VAL A 178 -14.88 -8.13 6.93
N THR A 179 -15.47 -9.28 7.28
CA THR A 179 -16.58 -9.90 6.54
C THR A 179 -17.71 -8.87 6.36
N PRO A 180 -18.22 -8.68 5.13
CA PRO A 180 -19.38 -7.82 4.90
C PRO A 180 -20.60 -8.34 5.67
N LYS A 181 -21.59 -7.47 5.93
CA LYS A 181 -22.83 -7.87 6.62
C LYS A 181 -23.53 -9.04 5.91
N ASP A 182 -23.52 -9.00 4.58
CA ASP A 182 -23.96 -10.09 3.72
C ASP A 182 -22.69 -10.73 3.14
N PRO A 183 -22.24 -11.88 3.67
CA PRO A 183 -21.04 -12.55 3.19
C PRO A 183 -21.15 -12.89 1.71
N PRO A 184 -20.02 -12.95 0.97
CA PRO A 184 -20.05 -13.30 -0.44
C PRO A 184 -20.56 -14.72 -0.69
N GLU A 185 -20.34 -15.62 0.27
CA GLU A 185 -20.80 -17.01 0.26
C GLU A 185 -21.01 -17.47 1.72
N GLU A 186 -21.92 -18.42 1.92
CA GLU A 186 -22.21 -18.96 3.25
C GLU A 186 -20.95 -19.58 3.89
N GLY A 187 -20.67 -19.20 5.14
CA GLY A 187 -19.49 -19.68 5.86
C GLY A 187 -18.17 -18.99 5.50
N VAL A 188 -18.12 -18.17 4.45
CA VAL A 188 -16.89 -17.42 4.08
C VAL A 188 -16.68 -16.24 5.03
N ARG A 189 -15.46 -16.15 5.56
CA ARG A 189 -14.99 -15.02 6.36
C ARG A 189 -13.88 -14.27 5.65
N VAL A 190 -13.86 -12.96 5.83
CA VAL A 190 -12.83 -12.09 5.25
C VAL A 190 -12.02 -11.51 6.40
N TYR A 191 -10.71 -11.66 6.31
CA TYR A 191 -9.78 -11.13 7.30
C TYR A 191 -8.84 -10.11 6.67
N GLU A 192 -8.51 -9.09 7.46
CA GLU A 192 -7.41 -8.17 7.18
C GLU A 192 -6.33 -8.37 8.23
N ILE A 193 -5.07 -8.42 7.81
CA ILE A 193 -3.92 -8.43 8.72
C ILE A 193 -3.36 -7.02 8.75
N LEU A 194 -3.33 -6.42 9.93
CA LEU A 194 -2.57 -5.22 10.21
C LEU A 194 -1.33 -5.63 10.99
N GLN A 195 -0.16 -5.41 10.43
CA GLN A 195 1.11 -5.78 11.06
C GLN A 195 2.06 -4.59 10.94
N VAL A 196 2.67 -4.21 12.06
CA VAL A 196 3.74 -3.23 12.06
C VAL A 196 4.88 -3.75 11.19
N PHE A 197 5.33 -2.93 10.25
CA PHE A 197 6.60 -3.12 9.57
C PHE A 197 7.63 -2.26 10.30
N PRO A 198 8.40 -2.80 11.23
CA PRO A 198 9.17 -1.98 12.17
C PRO A 198 10.40 -1.35 11.49
N LEU A 199 10.60 -0.06 11.71
CA LEU A 199 11.86 0.64 11.56
C LEU A 199 12.25 1.21 12.93
N GLY A 200 13.35 0.73 13.51
CA GLY A 200 13.80 1.16 14.84
C GLY A 200 14.25 2.63 14.85
N VAL A 201 13.68 3.43 15.76
CA VAL A 201 13.96 4.86 15.90
C VAL A 201 14.21 5.26 17.35
N ARG A 202 14.92 6.37 17.54
CA ARG A 202 15.00 7.11 18.80
C ARG A 202 14.01 8.27 18.77
N VAL A 203 13.32 8.48 19.89
CA VAL A 203 12.24 9.45 20.07
C VAL A 203 12.43 10.27 21.33
#